data_AF-A0A3P7R883-F1
#
_entry.id   AF-A0A3P7R883-F1
#
_cell.length_a   1.000
_cell.length_b   1.000
_cell.length_c   1.000
_cell.angle_alpha   90.00
_cell.angle_beta   90.00
_cell.angle_gamma   90.00
#
_symmetry.space_group_name_H-M   'P 1'
#
loop_
_entity.id
_entity.type
_entity.pdbx_description
1 polymer ?
#
loop_
_entity_poly.entity_id
_entity_poly.type
_entity_poly.pdbx_seq_one_letter_code
_entity_poly.pdbx_strand_id
1 'polypeptide(L)'
;MGVPAFFRWLTRKYPSIIEFDNLYLDMNGIIHPCTHPEDRPAPANEDEMFALIFEYIDRIFSIVRPRKVLYMAIDGVAPRAKMNQQRSRRFRASKEAWEKAASIEEQRRRLEEEGIPLPPKKEEESHFDSNCITPGTPFMAR
;
A
#
# COMPACT_ATOMS: atom_id res chain seq x y z
N MET A 1 11.61 -12.19 -15.47
CA MET A 1 10.74 -11.36 -16.31
C MET A 1 9.82 -10.59 -15.38
N GLY A 2 9.91 -9.25 -15.33
CA GLY A 2 9.01 -8.46 -14.48
C GLY A 2 7.57 -8.48 -14.99
N VAL A 3 6.62 -8.16 -14.10
CA VAL A 3 5.18 -8.04 -14.41
C VAL A 3 4.90 -7.27 -15.72
N PRO A 4 5.59 -6.15 -16.03
CA PRO A 4 5.33 -5.40 -17.27
C PRO A 4 5.73 -6.14 -18.55
N ALA A 5 6.83 -6.90 -18.51
CA ALA A 5 7.33 -7.63 -19.67
C ALA A 5 6.43 -8.83 -20.01
N PHE A 6 5.91 -9.51 -18.98
CA PHE A 6 4.97 -10.61 -19.15
C PHE A 6 3.62 -10.14 -19.71
N PHE A 7 3.08 -9.02 -19.18
CA PHE A 7 1.81 -8.47 -19.65
C PHE A 7 1.86 -8.01 -21.11
N ARG A 8 2.97 -7.36 -21.53
CA ARG A 8 3.20 -6.97 -22.93
C ARG A 8 3.29 -8.18 -23.87
N TRP A 9 3.91 -9.27 -23.41
CA TRP A 9 4.00 -10.49 -24.20
C TRP A 9 2.63 -11.17 -24.35
N LEU A 10 1.85 -11.23 -23.27
CA LEU A 10 0.54 -11.87 -23.25
C LEU A 10 -0.45 -11.19 -24.20
N THR A 11 -0.52 -9.86 -24.15
CA THR A 11 -1.43 -9.04 -24.99
C THR A 11 -1.06 -9.06 -26.46
N ARG A 12 0.24 -9.14 -26.79
CA ARG A 12 0.70 -9.30 -28.19
C ARG A 12 0.43 -10.69 -28.75
N LYS A 13 0.60 -11.73 -27.92
CA LYS A 13 0.50 -13.12 -28.37
C LYS A 13 -0.94 -13.62 -28.42
N TYR A 14 -1.81 -13.10 -27.56
CA TYR A 14 -3.22 -13.49 -27.49
C TYR A 14 -4.13 -12.25 -27.53
N PRO A 15 -4.26 -11.59 -28.68
CA PRO A 15 -5.08 -10.40 -28.84
C PRO A 15 -6.59 -10.66 -28.63
N SER A 16 -7.04 -11.91 -28.57
CA SER A 16 -8.42 -12.31 -28.29
C SER A 16 -8.72 -12.56 -26.80
N ILE A 17 -7.72 -12.46 -25.91
CA ILE A 17 -7.89 -12.62 -24.44
C ILE A 17 -8.58 -11.41 -23.77
N ILE A 18 -9.28 -10.57 -24.53
CA ILE A 18 -9.83 -9.28 -24.07
C ILE A 18 -10.99 -9.44 -23.08
N GLU A 19 -11.56 -10.64 -22.95
CA GLU A 19 -12.70 -10.90 -22.08
C GLU A 19 -12.31 -11.77 -20.90
N PHE A 20 -12.56 -11.25 -19.70
CA PHE A 20 -12.29 -11.95 -18.46
C PHE A 20 -13.61 -12.44 -17.86
N ASP A 21 -13.67 -13.72 -17.52
CA ASP A 21 -14.82 -14.27 -16.80
C ASP A 21 -14.71 -13.99 -15.30
N ASN A 22 -13.52 -14.20 -14.74
CA ASN A 22 -13.29 -14.16 -13.30
C ASN A 22 -12.14 -13.18 -12.98
N LEU A 23 -12.36 -12.27 -12.05
CA LEU A 23 -11.36 -11.36 -11.50
C LEU A 23 -11.13 -11.69 -10.04
N TYR A 24 -9.86 -11.91 -9.67
CA TYR A 24 -9.43 -12.16 -8.29
C TYR A 24 -8.56 -11.01 -7.83
N LEU A 25 -8.97 -10.31 -6.77
CA LEU A 25 -8.25 -9.19 -6.19
C LEU A 25 -7.62 -9.60 -4.85
N ASP A 26 -6.31 -9.39 -4.72
CA ASP A 26 -5.64 -9.36 -3.43
C ASP A 26 -5.82 -7.96 -2.84
N MET A 27 -6.70 -7.85 -1.86
CA MET A 27 -7.07 -6.59 -1.25
C MET A 27 -5.91 -5.95 -0.50
N ASN A 28 -5.00 -6.73 0.09
CA ASN A 28 -3.82 -6.14 0.75
C ASN A 28 -2.93 -5.42 -0.27
N GLY A 29 -2.86 -5.93 -1.50
CA GLY A 29 -2.18 -5.27 -2.62
C GLY A 29 -2.80 -3.92 -3.03
N ILE A 30 -4.07 -3.68 -2.70
CA ILE A 30 -4.78 -2.41 -2.96
C ILE A 30 -4.73 -1.48 -1.75
N ILE A 31 -4.95 -2.02 -0.55
CA ILE A 31 -4.97 -1.26 0.71
C ILE A 31 -3.62 -0.60 0.95
N HIS A 32 -2.50 -1.32 0.76
CA HIS A 32 -1.16 -0.76 0.99
C HIS A 32 -0.90 0.54 0.19
N PRO A 33 -1.04 0.58 -1.16
CA PRO A 33 -0.91 1.82 -1.93
C PRO A 33 -1.92 2.92 -1.57
N CYS A 34 -3.13 2.56 -1.13
CA CYS A 34 -4.14 3.55 -0.75
C CYS A 34 -3.82 4.22 0.60
N THR A 35 -3.12 3.52 1.49
CA THR A 35 -2.71 4.03 2.81
C THR A 35 -1.42 4.84 2.77
N HIS A 36 -0.52 4.52 1.82
CA HIS A 36 0.79 5.16 1.66
C HIS A 36 1.08 5.46 0.19
N PRO A 37 0.32 6.36 -0.44
CA PRO A 37 0.56 6.74 -1.82
C PRO A 37 1.91 7.47 -1.98
N GLU A 38 2.65 7.16 -3.06
CA GLU A 38 3.92 7.85 -3.37
C GLU A 38 3.69 9.24 -3.98
N ASP A 39 2.58 9.42 -4.71
CA ASP A 39 2.31 10.61 -5.54
C ASP A 39 1.34 11.62 -4.90
N ARG A 40 0.69 11.27 -3.79
CA ARG A 40 -0.30 12.11 -3.09
C ARG A 40 -0.15 11.97 -1.58
N PRO A 41 -0.66 12.92 -0.75
CA PRO A 41 -0.63 12.77 0.70
C PRO A 41 -1.38 11.51 1.16
N ALA A 42 -0.97 10.97 2.31
CA ALA A 42 -1.67 9.87 2.96
C ALA A 42 -3.09 10.32 3.38
N PRO A 43 -4.09 9.42 3.34
CA PRO A 43 -5.44 9.75 3.77
C PRO A 43 -5.48 10.14 5.25
N ALA A 44 -6.28 11.16 5.57
CA ALA A 44 -6.34 11.71 6.92
C ALA A 44 -7.22 10.88 7.88
N ASN A 45 -8.15 10.09 7.35
CA ASN A 45 -9.09 9.29 8.12
C ASN A 45 -9.43 7.96 7.41
N GLU A 46 -10.08 7.05 8.14
CA GLU A 46 -10.47 5.73 7.62
C GLU A 46 -11.51 5.84 6.50
N ASP A 47 -12.44 6.80 6.56
CA ASP A 47 -13.49 6.99 5.54
C ASP A 47 -12.89 7.39 4.18
N GLU A 48 -11.92 8.30 4.18
CA GLU A 48 -11.17 8.71 2.99
C GLU A 48 -10.36 7.54 2.43
N MET A 49 -9.76 6.73 3.31
CA MET A 49 -9.07 5.51 2.89
C MET A 49 -10.00 4.52 2.19
N PHE A 50 -11.20 4.28 2.74
CA PHE A 50 -12.19 3.41 2.10
C PHE A 50 -12.66 3.98 0.77
N ALA A 51 -12.89 5.29 0.67
CA ALA A 51 -13.23 5.94 -0.60
C ALA A 51 -12.14 5.73 -1.66
N LEU A 52 -10.87 5.85 -1.29
CA LEU A 52 -9.74 5.59 -2.18
C LEU A 52 -9.64 4.13 -2.62
N ILE A 53 -9.90 3.20 -1.69
CA ILE A 53 -9.94 1.75 -2.00
C ILE A 53 -11.06 1.47 -3.00
N PHE A 54 -12.26 2.02 -2.78
CA PHE A 54 -13.39 1.85 -3.70
C PHE A 54 -13.09 2.41 -5.09
N GLU A 55 -12.54 3.62 -5.18
CA GLU A 55 -12.13 4.22 -6.45
C GLU A 55 -11.11 3.34 -7.19
N TYR A 56 -10.15 2.75 -6.46
CA TYR A 56 -9.15 1.86 -7.05
C TYR A 56 -9.75 0.56 -7.57
N ILE A 57 -10.69 -0.04 -6.82
CA ILE A 57 -11.41 -1.25 -7.23
C ILE A 57 -12.26 -0.95 -8.46
N ASP A 58 -13.00 0.16 -8.48
CA ASP A 58 -13.83 0.59 -9.62
C ASP A 58 -12.98 0.80 -10.87
N ARG A 59 -11.79 1.39 -10.72
CA ARG A 59 -10.83 1.53 -11.80
C ARG A 59 -10.38 0.17 -12.35
N ILE A 60 -10.03 -0.80 -11.50
CA ILE A 60 -9.66 -2.14 -11.96
C ILE A 60 -10.87 -2.84 -12.62
N PHE A 61 -12.04 -2.77 -12.00
CA PHE A 61 -13.25 -3.41 -12.48
C PHE A 61 -13.67 -2.88 -13.85
N SER A 62 -13.62 -1.56 -14.06
CA SER A 62 -13.97 -0.92 -15.33
C SER A 62 -13.01 -1.26 -16.47
N ILE A 63 -11.74 -1.57 -16.16
CA ILE A 63 -10.72 -2.04 -17.11
C ILE A 63 -10.94 -3.52 -17.45
N VAL A 64 -11.07 -4.38 -16.43
CA VAL A 64 -11.10 -5.84 -16.60
C VAL A 64 -12.47 -6.36 -17.05
N ARG A 65 -13.56 -5.74 -16.57
CA ARG A 65 -14.95 -6.07 -16.89
C ARG A 65 -15.27 -7.57 -16.74
N PRO A 66 -15.10 -8.16 -15.54
CA PRO A 66 -15.36 -9.58 -15.33
C PRO A 66 -16.83 -9.93 -15.56
N ARG A 67 -17.10 -11.03 -16.27
CA ARG A 67 -18.48 -11.42 -16.65
C ARG A 67 -19.19 -12.35 -15.68
N LYS A 68 -18.45 -13.10 -14.86
CA LYS A 68 -18.99 -14.15 -14.00
C LYS A 68 -18.70 -13.88 -12.52
N VAL A 69 -17.42 -13.72 -12.17
CA VAL A 69 -17.00 -13.65 -10.76
C VAL A 69 -16.06 -12.49 -10.51
N LEU A 70 -16.36 -11.72 -9.48
CA LEU A 70 -15.38 -10.85 -8.79
C LEU A 70 -15.13 -11.48 -7.41
N TYR A 71 -13.90 -11.90 -7.16
CA TYR A 71 -13.46 -12.46 -5.88
C TYR A 71 -12.48 -11.49 -5.22
N MET A 72 -12.81 -10.99 -4.04
CA MET A 72 -11.96 -10.10 -3.27
C MET A 72 -11.42 -10.86 -2.05
N ALA A 73 -10.10 -11.04 -2.00
CA ALA A 73 -9.42 -11.80 -0.97
C ALA A 73 -8.65 -10.86 -0.05
N ILE A 74 -8.93 -10.93 1.25
CA ILE A 74 -8.12 -10.29 2.29
C ILE A 74 -7.28 -11.38 2.94
N ASP A 75 -5.99 -11.10 3.25
CA ASP A 75 -5.15 -12.12 3.92
C ASP A 75 -5.78 -12.51 5.27
N GLY A 76 -5.96 -13.82 5.47
CA GLY A 76 -6.25 -14.41 6.78
C GLY A 76 -4.96 -14.75 7.54
N VAL A 77 -5.10 -15.58 8.58
CA VAL A 77 -3.94 -16.06 9.35
C VAL A 77 -3.05 -16.92 8.44
N ALA A 78 -1.78 -16.54 8.34
CA ALA A 78 -0.82 -17.17 7.45
C ALA A 78 -0.02 -18.31 8.13
N PRO A 79 0.55 -19.27 7.37
CA PRO A 79 1.45 -20.28 7.92
C PRO A 79 2.72 -19.68 8.54
N ARG A 80 3.32 -20.38 9.50
CA ARG A 80 4.51 -19.92 10.26
C ARG A 80 5.67 -19.43 9.38
N ALA A 81 5.91 -20.06 8.24
CA ALA A 81 6.94 -19.64 7.30
C ALA A 81 6.68 -18.21 6.76
N LYS A 82 5.44 -17.93 6.32
CA LYS A 82 5.03 -16.59 5.84
C LYS A 82 4.99 -15.59 7.00
N MET A 83 4.58 -16.01 8.21
CA MET A 83 4.64 -15.17 9.41
C MET A 83 6.06 -14.71 9.74
N ASN A 84 7.06 -15.60 9.65
CA ASN A 84 8.45 -15.22 9.87
C ASN A 84 8.92 -14.18 8.84
N GLN A 85 8.55 -14.35 7.57
CA GLN A 85 8.86 -13.39 6.52
C GLN A 85 8.17 -12.03 6.76
N GLN A 86 6.88 -12.03 7.13
CA GLN A 86 6.15 -10.81 7.49
C GLN A 86 6.77 -10.12 8.71
N ARG A 87 7.16 -10.88 9.74
CA ARG A 87 7.86 -10.37 10.92
C ARG A 87 9.15 -9.67 10.53
N SER A 88 10.03 -10.33 9.78
CA SER A 88 11.31 -9.73 9.37
C SER A 88 11.11 -8.45 8.55
N ARG A 89 10.11 -8.41 7.66
CA ARG A 89 9.77 -7.21 6.90
C ARG A 89 9.31 -6.06 7.80
N ARG A 90 8.39 -6.33 8.73
CA ARG A 90 7.87 -5.30 9.66
C ARG A 90 8.95 -4.74 10.58
N PHE A 91 9.79 -5.62 11.13
CA PHE A 91 10.94 -5.19 11.95
C PHE A 91 11.90 -4.28 11.18
N ARG A 92 12.17 -4.60 9.92
CA ARG A 92 13.02 -3.75 9.07
C ARG A 92 12.37 -2.40 8.79
N ALA A 93 11.09 -2.37 8.43
CA ALA A 93 10.36 -1.13 8.16
C ALA A 93 10.33 -0.21 9.39
N SER A 94 10.09 -0.75 10.59
CA SER A 94 10.14 0.03 11.84
C SER A 94 11.54 0.58 12.12
N LYS A 95 12.60 -0.22 11.84
CA LYS A 95 13.98 0.23 11.99
C LYS A 95 14.33 1.34 10.99
N GLU A 96 13.99 1.17 9.72
CA GLU A 96 14.21 2.17 8.67
C GLU A 96 13.46 3.48 8.95
N ALA A 97 12.23 3.39 9.48
CA ALA A 97 11.47 4.57 9.90
C ALA A 97 12.16 5.33 11.05
N TRP A 98 12.69 4.60 12.05
CA TRP A 98 13.46 5.20 13.14
C TRP A 98 14.76 5.85 12.66
N GLU A 99 15.53 5.17 11.81
CA GLU A 99 16.76 5.71 11.23
C GLU A 99 16.49 6.96 10.38
N LYS A 100 15.40 6.97 9.61
CA LYS A 100 14.97 8.13 8.82
C LYS A 100 14.59 9.31 9.71
N ALA A 101 13.85 9.07 10.79
CA ALA A 101 13.48 10.13 11.74
C ALA A 101 14.73 10.72 12.43
N ALA A 102 15.68 9.89 12.85
CA ALA A 102 16.93 10.33 13.45
C ALA A 102 17.77 11.17 12.46
N SER A 103 17.87 10.74 11.20
CA SER A 103 18.60 11.47 10.17
C SER A 103 17.95 12.83 9.86
N ILE A 104 16.61 12.90 9.80
CA ILE A 104 15.89 14.16 9.60
C ILE A 104 16.16 15.14 10.75
N GLU A 105 16.16 14.66 12.00
CA GLU A 105 16.43 15.52 13.16
C GLU A 105 17.88 16.04 13.18
N GLU A 106 18.84 15.18 12.82
CA GLU A 106 20.25 15.58 12.69
C GLU A 106 20.44 16.63 11.59
N GLN A 107 19.81 16.43 10.43
CA GLN A 107 19.84 17.41 9.33
C GLN A 107 19.20 18.74 9.73
N ARG A 108 18.08 18.72 10.47
CA ARG A 108 17.47 19.95 10.99
C ARG A 108 18.41 20.69 11.94
N ARG A 109 18.99 20.01 12.92
CA ARG A 109 19.93 20.63 13.87
C ARG A 109 21.09 21.31 13.16
N ARG A 110 21.67 20.64 12.15
CA ARG A 110 22.76 21.20 11.36
C ARG A 110 22.35 22.46 10.58
N LEU A 111 21.18 22.45 9.96
CA LEU A 111 20.68 23.61 9.20
C LEU A 111 20.31 24.80 10.12
N GLU A 112 19.85 24.53 11.34
CA GLU A 112 19.65 25.56 12.38
C GLU A 112 20.98 26.18 12.82
N GLU A 113 22.02 25.37 13.01
CA GLU A 113 23.38 25.86 13.32
C GLU A 113 23.97 26.72 12.17
N GLU A 114 23.66 26.37 10.92
CA GLU A 114 24.04 27.14 9.72
C GLU A 114 23.15 28.40 9.51
N GLY A 115 22.15 28.64 10.36
CA GLY A 115 21.29 29.83 10.34
C GLY A 115 20.25 29.84 9.21
N ILE A 116 19.97 28.69 8.59
CA ILE A 116 19.02 28.57 7.49
C ILE A 116 17.60 28.48 8.07
N PRO A 117 16.64 29.31 7.62
CA PRO A 117 15.27 29.25 8.11
C PRO A 117 14.61 27.93 7.67
N LEU A 118 14.22 27.12 8.65
CA LEU A 118 13.54 25.86 8.41
C LEU A 118 12.02 26.02 8.41
N PRO A 119 11.29 25.23 7.60
CA PRO A 119 9.85 25.12 7.75
C PRO A 119 9.51 24.55 9.15
N PRO A 120 8.31 24.85 9.68
CA PRO A 120 7.86 24.27 10.94
C PRO A 120 7.93 22.73 10.90
N LYS A 121 8.10 22.09 12.06
CA LYS A 121 7.90 20.64 12.14
C LYS A 121 6.47 20.39 11.62
N LYS A 122 6.34 19.59 10.56
CA LYS A 122 5.02 19.05 10.21
C LYS A 122 4.51 18.41 11.49
N GLU A 123 3.30 18.78 11.91
CA GLU A 123 2.63 18.01 12.95
C GLU A 123 2.68 16.55 12.53
N GLU A 124 2.81 15.63 13.50
CA GLU A 124 2.70 14.21 13.22
C GLU A 124 1.27 13.97 12.70
N GLU A 125 1.05 14.19 11.39
CA GLU A 125 -0.12 13.71 10.68
C GLU A 125 -0.23 12.24 11.06
N SER A 126 -1.39 11.84 11.57
CA SER A 126 -1.65 10.51 12.12
C SER A 126 -1.29 9.46 11.07
N HIS A 127 -0.03 9.03 11.10
CA HIS A 127 0.52 8.18 10.07
C HIS A 127 -0.21 6.86 10.20
N PHE A 128 -0.89 6.43 9.13
CA PHE A 128 -1.62 5.19 9.20
C PHE A 128 -0.66 4.04 9.50
N ASP A 129 -0.87 3.35 10.61
CA ASP A 129 -0.02 2.21 10.97
C ASP A 129 -0.32 1.04 10.04
N SER A 130 0.52 0.85 9.02
CA SER A 130 0.41 -0.27 8.09
C SER A 130 0.40 -1.65 8.76
N ASN A 131 0.85 -1.77 10.02
CA ASN A 131 0.76 -3.02 10.77
C ASN A 131 -0.69 -3.37 11.14
N CYS A 132 -1.62 -2.43 11.11
CA CYS A 132 -3.03 -2.70 11.36
C CYS A 132 -3.69 -3.52 10.24
N ILE A 133 -3.07 -3.62 9.06
CA ILE A 133 -3.46 -4.51 7.95
C ILE A 133 -3.00 -5.94 8.29
N THR A 134 -3.58 -6.50 9.35
CA THR A 134 -3.30 -7.84 9.88
C THR A 134 -4.59 -8.43 10.42
N PRO A 135 -4.87 -9.73 10.19
CA PRO A 135 -6.03 -10.39 10.78
C PRO A 135 -6.13 -10.15 12.29
N GLY A 136 -7.34 -9.85 12.76
CA GLY A 136 -7.65 -9.68 14.19
C GLY A 136 -7.54 -8.24 14.72
N THR A 137 -7.23 -7.26 13.87
CA THR A 137 -7.28 -5.84 14.26
C THR A 137 -8.69 -5.25 14.08
N PRO A 138 -9.07 -4.19 14.83
CA PRO A 138 -10.35 -3.51 14.63
C PRO A 138 -10.52 -2.94 13.22
N PHE A 139 -9.43 -2.56 12.57
CA PHE A 139 -9.43 -2.08 11.17
C PHE A 139 -9.98 -3.14 10.21
N MET A 140 -9.58 -4.41 10.38
CA MET A 140 -10.01 -5.50 9.49
C MET A 140 -11.42 -6.03 9.79
N ALA A 141 -12.02 -5.62 10.92
CA ALA A 141 -13.37 -5.99 11.32
C ALA A 141 -14.44 -4.97 10.89
N ARG A 142 -14.01 -3.80 10.41
CA ARG A 142 -14.87 -2.70 9.99
C ARG A 142 -15.20 -2.77 8.50
#